data_AF-A0A5E4PXK9-F1
#
_entry.id   AF-A0A5E4PXK9-F1
#
_cell.length_a   1.000
_cell.length_b   1.000
_cell.length_c   1.000
_cell.angle_alpha   90.00
_cell.angle_beta   90.00
_cell.angle_gamma   90.00
#
_symmetry.space_group_name_H-M   'P 1'
#
loop_
_entity.id
_entity.type
_entity.pdbx_description
1 polymer ?
#
loop_
_entity_poly.entity_id
_entity_poly.type
_entity_poly.pdbx_seq_one_letter_code
_entity_poly.pdbx_strand_id
1 'polypeptide(L)'
;MEPVKEICGKITLKHLYEIAKIKSQDPPLEWRSMKEICTMLIATARTCGVEVVKTLDAKEYGEFLEERKSIVEEQKKLLQEKREAKMLRTA
;
A
#
# COMPACT_ATOMS: atom_id res chain seq x y z
N MET A 1 3.86 9.80 4.25
CA MET A 1 3.96 8.82 3.16
C MET A 1 3.72 9.47 1.81
N GLU A 2 4.68 9.34 0.90
CA GLU A 2 4.55 9.73 -0.50
C GLU A 2 4.29 8.47 -1.34
N PRO A 3 3.03 8.22 -1.78
CA PRO A 3 2.73 7.04 -2.59
C PRO A 3 3.57 7.00 -3.87
N VAL A 4 3.82 5.81 -4.41
CA VAL A 4 4.70 5.52 -5.56
C VAL A 4 6.21 5.67 -5.27
N LYS A 5 6.62 6.58 -4.38
CA LYS A 5 8.02 6.71 -3.95
C LYS A 5 8.36 5.78 -2.78
N GLU A 6 7.38 5.57 -1.91
CA GLU A 6 7.54 4.81 -0.68
C GLU A 6 6.68 3.54 -0.72
N ILE A 7 7.28 2.40 -0.33
CA ILE A 7 6.60 1.11 -0.27
C ILE A 7 6.10 0.89 1.16
N CYS A 8 4.80 0.78 1.37
CA CYS A 8 4.21 0.48 2.68
C CYS A 8 4.11 -1.01 2.98
N GLY A 9 3.97 -1.85 1.95
CA GLY A 9 3.73 -3.27 2.12
C GLY A 9 4.03 -4.05 0.85
N LYS A 10 4.21 -5.36 1.01
CA LYS A 10 4.44 -6.29 -0.09
C LYS A 10 3.37 -7.37 -0.04
N ILE A 11 2.79 -7.70 -1.20
CA ILE A 11 1.80 -8.78 -1.33
C ILE A 11 2.19 -9.69 -2.49
N THR A 12 1.68 -10.92 -2.49
CA THR A 12 1.93 -11.86 -3.58
C THR A 12 0.83 -11.80 -4.64
N LEU A 13 1.14 -12.33 -5.83
CA LEU A 13 0.14 -12.53 -6.89
C LEU A 13 -1.05 -13.39 -6.47
N LYS A 14 -0.86 -14.31 -5.51
CA LYS A 14 -1.95 -15.14 -4.97
C LYS A 14 -2.95 -14.29 -4.19
N HIS A 15 -2.46 -13.40 -3.31
CA HIS A 15 -3.31 -12.47 -2.56
C HIS A 15 -4.06 -11.55 -3.52
N LEU A 16 -3.36 -11.03 -4.55
CA LEU A 16 -3.97 -10.18 -5.56
C LEU A 16 -5.10 -10.91 -6.32
N TYR A 17 -4.90 -12.18 -6.66
CA TYR A 17 -5.90 -12.98 -7.37
C TYR A 17 -7.17 -13.19 -6.54
N GLU A 18 -7.04 -13.49 -5.24
CA GLU A 18 -8.21 -13.62 -4.36
C GLU A 18 -8.98 -12.29 -4.22
N ILE A 19 -8.26 -11.17 -4.11
CA ILE A 19 -8.89 -9.83 -4.15
C ILE A 19 -9.61 -9.60 -5.48
N ALA A 20 -8.99 -9.97 -6.60
CA ALA A 20 -9.58 -9.85 -7.93
C ALA A 20 -10.83 -10.71 -8.09
N LYS A 21 -10.86 -11.90 -7.49
CA LYS A 21 -12.00 -12.84 -7.54
C LYS A 21 -13.22 -12.33 -6.77
N ILE A 22 -13.00 -11.66 -5.65
CA ILE A 22 -14.08 -10.98 -4.93
C ILE A 22 -14.54 -9.78 -5.78
N LYS A 23 -13.59 -8.99 -6.29
CA LYS A 23 -13.87 -7.79 -7.06
C LYS A 23 -14.56 -8.06 -8.41
N SER A 24 -14.34 -9.22 -9.03
CA SER A 24 -15.00 -9.58 -10.29
C SER A 24 -16.50 -9.82 -10.14
N GLN A 25 -17.01 -9.93 -8.91
CA GLN A 25 -18.45 -10.03 -8.63
C GLN A 25 -19.14 -8.66 -8.65
N ASP A 26 -18.37 -7.56 -8.73
CA ASP A 26 -18.93 -6.21 -8.83
C ASP A 26 -19.67 -6.06 -10.18
N PRO A 27 -20.94 -5.59 -10.20
CA PRO A 27 -21.69 -5.35 -11.44
C PRO A 27 -20.94 -4.59 -12.55
N PRO A 28 -20.15 -3.52 -12.28
CA PRO A 28 -19.41 -2.82 -13.33
C PRO A 28 -18.28 -3.63 -13.98
N LEU A 29 -17.91 -4.79 -13.41
CA LEU A 29 -16.78 -5.62 -13.85
C LEU A 29 -17.21 -6.96 -14.46
N GLU A 30 -18.51 -7.25 -14.58
CA GLU A 30 -19.03 -8.52 -15.12
C GLU A 30 -18.51 -8.86 -16.53
N TRP A 31 -18.26 -7.84 -17.36
CA TRP A 31 -17.77 -7.99 -18.74
C TRP A 31 -16.24 -8.03 -18.85
N ARG A 32 -15.52 -7.82 -17.74
CA ARG A 32 -14.05 -7.79 -17.70
C ARG A 32 -13.51 -9.18 -17.44
N SER A 33 -12.43 -9.53 -18.12
CA SER A 33 -11.69 -10.75 -17.83
C SER A 33 -10.93 -10.64 -16.50
N MET A 34 -10.71 -11.77 -15.83
CA MET A 34 -9.94 -11.81 -14.58
C MET A 34 -8.53 -11.21 -14.75
N LYS A 35 -7.91 -11.39 -15.92
CA LYS A 35 -6.59 -10.83 -16.22
C LYS A 35 -6.61 -9.30 -16.25
N GLU A 36 -7.65 -8.70 -16.82
CA GLU A 36 -7.80 -7.24 -16.83
C GLU A 36 -8.01 -6.70 -15.42
N ILE A 37 -8.84 -7.37 -14.61
CA ILE A 37 -9.08 -6.98 -13.22
C ILE A 37 -7.79 -7.06 -12.40
N CYS A 38 -7.02 -8.14 -12.52
CA CYS A 38 -5.71 -8.25 -11.89
C CYS A 38 -4.76 -7.13 -12.33
N THR A 39 -4.72 -6.80 -13.63
CA THR A 39 -3.84 -5.75 -14.17
C THR A 39 -4.22 -4.38 -13.61
N MET A 40 -5.51 -4.08 -13.50
CA MET A 40 -5.99 -2.86 -12.85
C MET A 40 -5.58 -2.80 -11.38
N LEU A 41 -5.74 -3.90 -10.65
CA LEU A 41 -5.41 -3.96 -9.23
C LEU A 41 -3.90 -3.82 -8.98
N ILE A 42 -3.03 -4.28 -9.89
CA ILE A 42 -1.58 -4.01 -9.81
C ILE A 42 -1.31 -2.49 -9.87
N ALA A 43 -1.99 -1.78 -10.79
CA ALA A 43 -1.85 -0.33 -10.88
C ALA A 43 -2.34 0.36 -9.60
N THR A 44 -3.48 -0.08 -9.05
CA THR A 44 -4.00 0.42 -7.77
C THR A 44 -3.02 0.17 -6.63
N ALA A 45 -2.47 -1.04 -6.51
CA ALA A 45 -1.48 -1.39 -5.49
C ALA A 45 -0.28 -0.44 -5.54
N ARG A 46 0.25 -0.15 -6.74
CA ARG A 46 1.36 0.79 -6.91
C ARG A 46 1.02 2.20 -6.41
N THR A 47 -0.18 2.70 -6.71
CA THR A 47 -0.62 4.01 -6.23
C THR A 47 -0.88 4.04 -4.72
N CYS A 48 -1.16 2.90 -4.10
CA CYS A 48 -1.26 2.78 -2.65
C CYS A 48 0.11 2.61 -1.95
N GLY A 49 1.19 2.48 -2.72
CA GLY A 49 2.53 2.14 -2.19
C GLY A 49 2.69 0.67 -1.83
N VAL A 50 1.83 -0.22 -2.34
CA VAL A 50 1.95 -1.66 -2.14
C VAL A 50 2.67 -2.28 -3.33
N GLU A 51 3.74 -3.02 -3.05
CA GLU A 51 4.51 -3.74 -4.07
C GLU A 51 3.96 -5.17 -4.23
N VAL A 52 3.74 -5.59 -5.48
CA VAL A 52 3.29 -6.94 -5.80
C VAL A 52 4.50 -7.78 -6.20
N VAL A 53 4.83 -8.78 -5.39
CA VAL A 53 5.97 -9.68 -5.59
C VAL A 53 5.51 -11.09 -5.96
N LYS A 54 6.39 -11.88 -6.59
CA LYS A 54 6.07 -13.26 -6.96
C LYS A 54 6.14 -14.22 -5.76
N THR A 55 7.15 -14.03 -4.91
CA THR A 55 7.42 -14.80 -3.70
C THR A 55 7.67 -13.84 -2.55
N LEU A 56 7.23 -14.21 -1.36
CA LEU A 56 7.43 -13.42 -0.14
C LEU A 56 8.08 -14.34 0.90
N ASP A 57 9.32 -14.03 1.30
CA ASP A 57 9.98 -14.72 2.39
C ASP A 57 9.60 -14.08 3.73
N ALA A 58 9.33 -14.90 4.74
CA ALA A 58 8.84 -14.44 6.02
C ALA A 58 9.90 -13.67 6.83
N LYS A 59 11.18 -14.02 6.70
CA LYS A 59 12.27 -13.37 7.44
C LYS A 59 12.55 -11.99 6.87
N GLU A 60 12.75 -11.92 5.56
CA GLU A 60 12.96 -10.65 4.83
C GLU A 60 11.78 -9.69 5.04
N TYR A 61 10.55 -10.22 5.04
CA TYR A 61 9.37 -9.39 5.27
C TYR A 61 9.28 -8.91 6.72
N GLY A 62 9.72 -9.70 7.70
CA GLY A 62 9.81 -9.29 9.10
C GLY A 62 10.79 -8.13 9.30
N GLU A 63 11.98 -8.22 8.71
CA GLU A 63 12.99 -7.15 8.74
C GLU A 63 12.44 -5.86 8.11
N PHE A 64 11.79 -5.98 6.95
CA PHE A 64 11.12 -4.85 6.30
C PHE A 64 10.08 -4.19 7.23
N LEU A 65 9.27 -4.97 7.96
CA LEU A 65 8.25 -4.39 8.85
C LEU A 65 8.87 -3.61 10.02
N GLU A 66 10.00 -4.05 10.57
CA GLU A 66 10.71 -3.31 11.64
C GLU A 66 11.30 -2.00 11.12
N GLU A 67 11.94 -2.01 9.95
CA GLU A 67 12.42 -0.79 9.29
C GLU A 67 11.27 0.20 8.99
N ARG A 68 10.11 -0.31 8.60
CA ARG A 68 8.95 0.54 8.35
C ARG A 68 8.37 1.15 9.62
N LYS A 69 8.40 0.44 10.75
CA LYS A 69 7.92 0.98 12.04
C LYS A 69 8.70 2.22 12.44
N SER A 70 10.03 2.18 12.37
CA SER A 70 10.88 3.33 12.74
C SER A 70 10.63 4.55 11.83
N ILE A 71 10.52 4.33 10.51
CA ILE A 71 10.18 5.39 9.55
C ILE A 71 8.81 6.00 9.85
N VAL A 72 7.81 5.18 10.16
CA VAL A 72 6.45 5.66 10.46
C VAL A 72 6.43 6.48 11.75
N GLU A 73 7.20 6.10 12.77
CA GLU A 73 7.33 6.88 14.00
C GLU A 73 7.96 8.24 13.74
N GLU A 74 9.02 8.30 12.93
CA GLU A 74 9.65 9.57 12.54
C GLU A 74 8.68 10.46 11.75
N GLN A 75 7.97 9.89 10.77
CA GLN A 75 6.95 10.62 10.00
C GLN A 75 5.84 11.18 10.90
N LYS A 76 5.42 10.45 11.94
CA LYS A 76 4.42 10.92 12.90
C LYS A 76 4.93 12.09 13.74
N LYS A 77 6.17 12.03 14.24
CA LYS A 77 6.80 13.13 14.99
C LYS A 77 6.89 14.41 14.15
N LEU A 78 7.40 14.29 12.92
CA LEU A 78 7.47 15.41 11.98
C LEU A 78 6.09 16.01 11.66
N LEU A 79 5.05 15.17 11.56
CA LEU A 79 3.68 15.64 11.33
C LEU A 79 3.13 16.40 12.56
N GLN A 80 3.46 15.93 13.77
CA GLN A 80 3.05 16.57 15.01
C GLN A 80 3.71 17.94 15.18
N GLU A 81 5.03 18.04 14.97
CA GLU A 81 5.76 19.31 15.00
C GLU A 81 5.19 20.33 13.99
N LYS A 82 4.89 19.87 12.76
CA LYS A 82 4.24 20.72 11.74
C LYS A 82 2.86 21.21 12.17
N ARG A 83 2.08 20.37 12.86
CA ARG A 83 0.75 20.74 13.38
C ARG A 83 0.87 21.76 14.50
N GLU A 84 1.77 21.54 15.46
CA GLU A 84 2.02 22.45 16.57
C GLU A 84 2.51 23.82 16.09
N ALA A 85 3.45 23.84 15.14
CA ALA A 85 3.92 25.08 14.50
C ALA A 85 2.80 25.85 13.77
N LYS A 86 1.83 25.14 13.17
CA LYS A 86 0.67 25.79 12.52
C LYS A 86 -0.31 26.38 13.55
N MET A 87 -0.52 25.71 14.67
CA MET A 87 -1.37 26.19 15.76
C MET A 87 -0.79 27.47 16.40
N LEU A 88 0.53 27.48 16.67
CA LEU A 88 1.24 28.64 17.21
C LEU A 88 1.23 29.88 16.30
N ARG A 89 1.03 29.71 14.98
CA ARG A 89 0.92 30.83 14.02
C ARG A 89 -0.47 31.46 13.96
N THR A 90 -1.48 30.78 14.49
CA THR A 90 -2.89 31.22 14.41
C THR A 90 -3.37 31.85 15.72
N ALA A 91 -2.58 31.74 16.79
CA ALA A 91 -2.82 32.33 18.10
C ALA A 91 -2.23 33.74 18.22
#